data_AF-A0A366WXD9-F1
#
_entry.id   AF-A0A366WXD9-F1
#
_cell.length_a   1.000
_cell.length_b   1.000
_cell.length_c   1.000
_cell.angle_alpha   90.00
_cell.angle_beta   90.00
_cell.angle_gamma   90.00
#
_symmetry.space_group_name_H-M   'P 1'
#
loop_
_entity.id
_entity.type
_entity.pdbx_description
1 polymer ?
#
loop_
_entity_poly.entity_id
_entity_poly.type
_entity_poly.pdbx_seq_one_letter_code
_entity_poly.pdbx_strand_id
1 'polypeptide(L)' 'MVFLMNMRHLLRMSRWARNPPSEKKVIMVFAIIAFCLILFGIEYAGFWPDWAKTNSLKP' A
#
# COMPACT_ATOMS: atom_id res chain seq x y z
N MET A 1 -9.59 -15.25 -11.81
CA MET A 1 -9.83 -16.43 -10.95
C MET A 1 -8.81 -16.41 -9.82
N VAL A 2 -9.08 -15.59 -8.80
CA VAL A 2 -8.18 -15.38 -7.65
C VAL A 2 -8.33 -16.59 -6.74
N PHE A 3 -7.26 -17.38 -6.63
CA PHE A 3 -7.27 -18.66 -5.93
C PHE A 3 -7.46 -18.45 -4.42
N LEU A 4 -8.34 -19.27 -3.85
CA LEU A 4 -8.46 -19.55 -2.42
C LEU A 4 -7.08 -19.74 -1.76
N MET A 5 -7.02 -19.43 -0.46
CA MET A 5 -5.86 -19.67 0.42
C MET A 5 -5.22 -21.05 0.16
N ASN A 6 -4.15 -21.04 -0.62
CA ASN A 6 -3.44 -22.24 -1.03
C ASN A 6 -2.34 -22.57 0.00
N MET A 7 -2.05 -23.85 0.23
CA MET A 7 -1.04 -24.31 1.21
C MET A 7 0.31 -23.58 1.05
N ARG A 8 0.66 -23.23 -0.19
CA ARG A 8 1.86 -22.47 -0.54
C ARG A 8 1.94 -21.09 0.13
N HIS A 9 0.81 -20.39 0.26
CA HIS A 9 0.77 -19.08 0.93
C HIS A 9 1.01 -19.23 2.44
N LEU A 10 0.41 -20.24 3.07
CA LEU A 10 0.60 -20.54 4.50
C LEU A 10 2.07 -20.90 4.80
N LEU A 11 2.69 -21.74 3.97
CA LEU A 11 4.11 -22.07 4.08
C LEU A 11 5.01 -20.82 3.93
N ARG A 12 4.66 -19.91 3.01
CA ARG A 12 5.39 -18.64 2.83
C ARG A 12 5.28 -17.73 4.06
N MET A 13 4.09 -17.59 4.65
CA MET A 13 3.88 -16.81 5.87
C MET A 13 4.64 -17.41 7.07
N SER A 14 4.61 -18.73 7.21
CA SER A 14 5.40 -19.43 8.25
C SER A 14 6.90 -19.18 8.08
N ARG A 15 7.41 -19.16 6.84
CA ARG A 15 8.81 -18.84 6.57
C ARG A 15 9.15 -17.40 6.93
N TRP A 16 8.26 -16.44 6.66
CA TRP A 16 8.45 -15.04 7.05
C TRP A 16 8.53 -14.88 8.58
N ALA A 17 7.72 -15.61 9.35
CA ALA A 17 7.80 -15.56 10.81
C ALA A 17 9.14 -16.08 11.36
N ARG A 18 9.72 -17.11 10.72
CA ARG A 18 11.01 -17.71 11.14
C ARG A 18 12.24 -17.01 10.59
N ASN A 19 12.14 -16.43 9.40
CA ASN A 19 13.22 -15.76 8.71
C ASN A 19 12.66 -14.51 8.01
N PRO A 20 12.48 -13.43 8.77
CA PRO A 20 11.83 -12.24 8.26
C PRO A 20 12.65 -11.63 7.12
N PRO A 21 11.98 -11.01 6.12
CA PRO A 21 12.66 -10.16 5.16
C PRO A 21 13.39 -9.03 5.89
N SER A 22 14.50 -8.57 5.33
CA SER A 22 15.32 -7.50 5.94
C SER A 22 14.49 -6.29 6.35
N GLU A 23 14.68 -5.79 7.57
CA GLU A 23 13.93 -4.68 8.16
C GLU A 23 13.86 -3.45 7.23
N LYS A 24 14.97 -3.12 6.55
CA LYS A 24 15.03 -2.03 5.57
C LYS A 24 13.97 -2.14 4.46
N LYS A 25 13.71 -3.35 3.95
CA LYS A 25 12.68 -3.57 2.93
C LYS A 25 11.28 -3.42 3.50
N VAL A 26 11.04 -3.88 4.73
CA VAL A 26 9.75 -3.73 5.41
C VAL A 26 9.46 -2.25 5.61
N ILE A 27 10.41 -1.50 6.17
CA ILE A 27 10.29 -0.05 6.39
C ILE A 27 10.05 0.69 5.06
N MET A 28 10.77 0.33 3.99
CA MET A 28 10.56 0.94 2.67
C MET A 28 9.13 0.75 2.16
N VAL A 29 8.58 -0.46 2.27
CA VAL A 29 7.20 -0.74 1.85
C VAL A 29 6.19 0.02 2.72
N PHE A 30 6.39 0.03 4.04
CA PHE A 30 5.52 0.78 4.96
C PHE A 30 5.57 2.29 4.70
N ALA A 31 6.74 2.85 4.38
CA ALA A 31 6.88 4.25 4.02
C ALA A 31 6.10 4.60 2.73
N ILE A 32 6.17 3.74 1.72
CA ILE A 32 5.40 3.92 0.48
C ILE A 32 3.90 3.86 0.77
N ILE A 33 3.44 2.88 1.56
CA ILE A 33 2.03 2.76 1.94
C ILE A 33 1.57 4.01 2.71
N ALA A 34 2.35 4.46 3.68
CA ALA A 34 2.05 5.67 4.45
C ALA A 34 1.97 6.91 3.54
N PHE A 35 2.88 7.04 2.58
CA PHE A 35 2.85 8.12 1.58
C PHE A 35 1.57 8.08 0.74
N CYS A 36 1.19 6.90 0.23
CA CYS A 36 -0.06 6.74 -0.52
C CYS A 36 -1.30 7.08 0.33
N LEU A 37 -1.31 6.68 1.60
CA LEU A 37 -2.42 6.99 2.53
C LEU A 37 -2.51 8.49 2.83
N ILE A 38 -1.36 9.17 2.99
CA ILE A 38 -1.32 10.63 3.17
C ILE A 38 -1.88 11.33 1.93
N LEU A 39 -1.44 10.94 0.73
CA LEU A 39 -1.96 11.51 -0.51
C LEU A 39 -3.47 11.28 -0.65
N PHE A 40 -3.93 10.06 -0.35
CA PHE A 40 -5.36 9.76 -0.35
C PHE A 40 -6.14 10.58 0.69
N GLY A 41 -5.58 10.79 1.88
CA GLY A 41 -6.18 11.65 2.90
C GLY A 41 -6.27 13.12 2.47
N ILE A 42 -5.24 13.64 1.81
CA ILE A 42 -5.22 15.01 1.25
C ILE A 42 -6.29 15.16 0.16
N GLU A 43 -6.39 14.17 -0.74
CA GLU A 43 -7.43 14.10 -1.77
C GLU A 43 -8.83 14.09 -1.15
N TYR A 44 -9.06 13.21 -0.17
CA TYR A 44 -10.34 13.08 0.51
C TYR A 44 -10.73 14.33 1.30
N ALA A 45 -9.76 15.02 1.90
CA ALA A 45 -9.99 16.28 2.60
C ALA A 45 -10.20 17.49 1.66
N GLY A 46 -9.98 17.32 0.35
CA GLY A 46 -10.11 18.40 -0.64
C GLY A 46 -9.02 19.48 -0.52
N PHE A 47 -7.89 19.17 0.12
CA PHE A 47 -6.81 20.12 0.37
C PHE A 47 -5.82 20.27 -0.79
N TRP A 48 -6.12 19.72 -1.96
CA TRP A 48 -5.27 19.94 -3.11
C TRP A 48 -5.24 21.40 -3.52
N PRO A 49 -4.05 21.99 -3.70
CA PRO A 49 -3.93 23.33 -4.25
C PRO A 49 -4.39 23.37 -5.72
N ASP A 50 -4.88 24.54 -6.14
CA ASP A 50 -5.51 24.72 -7.46
C ASP A 50 -4.59 24.35 -8.64
N TRP A 51 -3.27 24.50 -8.48
CA TRP A 51 -2.28 24.14 -9.51
C TRP A 51 -2.09 22.63 -9.72
N ALA A 52 -2.55 21.80 -8.77
CA ALA A 52 -2.45 20.34 -8.86
C ALA A 52 -3.80 19.62 -8.82
N LYS A 53 -4.92 20.37 -8.82
CA LYS A 53 -6.22 19.80 -9.11
C LYS A 53 -6.24 19.35 -10.57
N THR A 54 -6.62 18.11 -10.81
CA THR A 54 -6.90 17.63 -12.17
C THR A 54 -8.32 18.04 -12.55
N ASN A 55 -8.58 18.24 -13.86
CA ASN A 55 -9.94 18.45 -14.34
C ASN A 55 -10.72 17.14 -14.11
N SER A 56 -11.56 17.10 -13.08
CA SER A 56 -12.26 15.88 -12.68
C SER A 56 -13.16 15.37 -13.81
N LEU A 57 -12.81 14.23 -14.40
CA LEU A 57 -13.66 13.43 -15.29
C LEU A 57 -14.59 12.51 -14.48
N LYS A 58 -14.98 12.94 -13.28
CA LYS A 58 -15.98 12.24 -12.48
C LYS A 58 -17.35 12.72 -12.98
N PRO A 59 -18.21 11.85 -13.55
CA PRO A 59 -19.58 12.23 -13.86
C PRO A 59 -20.36 12.63 -12.61
#